data_AF-A0A2V8J815-F1
#
_entry.id   AF-A0A2V8J815-F1
#
_cell.length_a   1.000
_cell.length_b   1.000
_cell.length_c   1.000
_cell.angle_alpha   90.00
_cell.angle_beta   90.00
_cell.angle_gamma   90.00
#
_symmetry.space_group_name_H-M   'P 1'
#
loop_
_entity.id
_entity.type
_entity.pdbx_description
1 polymer ?
#
loop_
_entity_poly.entity_id
_entity_poly.type
_entity_poly.pdbx_seq_one_letter_code
_entity_poly.pdbx_strand_id
1 'polypeptide(L)'
;MEHGPLQNSGPVIRVPEGTEIQVSLRNFVPEKTLRIYGLHQRPGNAEGAIEVPMGTTREVRFTTGVAGTYFYWGTLTGKGLDARTAIKSQLHGALVVDAPGGKADDRIFVLGHYLAEGDPKANPPWADLETWVINGRSSPLTEQLTYRTGDLFQDLRTIEAL
;
A
#
# COMPACT_ATOMS: atom_id res chain seq x y z
N MET A 1 12.53 -17.35 5.11
CA MET A 1 11.30 -17.27 5.93
C MET A 1 10.22 -16.62 5.08
N GLU A 2 9.38 -17.42 4.43
CA GLU A 2 8.06 -16.97 3.95
C GLU A 2 7.12 -16.96 5.16
N HIS A 3 6.09 -16.11 5.18
CA HIS A 3 5.06 -15.95 6.24
C HIS A 3 5.41 -14.94 7.37
N GLY A 4 5.47 -13.65 7.02
CA GLY A 4 5.25 -12.59 8.01
C GLY A 4 3.80 -12.56 8.51
N PRO A 5 3.51 -11.85 9.62
CA PRO A 5 2.15 -11.71 10.13
C PRO A 5 1.23 -11.04 9.09
N LEU A 6 -0.07 -11.39 9.13
CA LEU A 6 -1.08 -10.69 8.34
C LEU A 6 -1.07 -9.20 8.71
N GLN A 7 -0.98 -8.34 7.71
CA GLN A 7 -0.95 -6.90 7.89
C GLN A 7 -1.77 -6.20 6.81
N ASN A 8 -2.36 -5.10 7.20
CA ASN A 8 -2.95 -4.08 6.34
C ASN A 8 -2.44 -2.76 6.93
N SER A 9 -1.91 -1.80 6.15
CA SER A 9 -1.52 -1.90 4.73
C SER A 9 -0.48 -3.01 4.47
N GLY A 10 -0.22 -3.30 3.20
CA GLY A 10 0.91 -4.14 2.79
C GLY A 10 2.25 -3.58 3.26
N PRO A 11 3.33 -4.40 3.22
CA PRO A 11 4.64 -4.02 3.75
C PRO A 11 5.17 -2.71 3.15
N VAL A 12 5.82 -1.90 3.98
CA VAL A 12 6.66 -0.79 3.52
C VAL A 12 7.99 -1.35 3.02
N ILE A 13 8.30 -1.14 1.75
CA ILE A 13 9.59 -1.46 1.15
C ILE A 13 10.41 -0.17 1.15
N ARG A 14 11.48 -0.12 1.94
CA ARG A 14 12.39 1.04 2.01
C ARG A 14 13.80 0.61 1.62
N VAL A 15 14.36 1.24 0.59
CA VAL A 15 15.71 0.94 0.10
C VAL A 15 16.39 2.19 -0.46
N PRO A 16 17.73 2.22 -0.57
CA PRO A 16 18.42 3.26 -1.32
C PRO A 16 18.09 3.27 -2.83
N GLU A 17 18.28 4.43 -3.47
CA GLU A 17 18.31 4.56 -4.93
C GLU A 17 19.30 3.58 -5.58
N GLY A 18 18.91 2.98 -6.71
CA GLY A 18 19.73 2.01 -7.45
C GLY A 18 19.73 0.58 -6.89
N THR A 19 18.94 0.28 -5.84
CA THR A 19 18.84 -1.06 -5.25
C THR A 19 18.03 -2.00 -6.13
N GLU A 20 18.55 -3.19 -6.43
CA GLU A 20 17.73 -4.26 -7.02
C GLU A 20 16.79 -4.87 -5.97
N ILE A 21 15.50 -4.84 -6.25
CA ILE A 21 14.45 -5.46 -5.43
C ILE A 21 14.00 -6.74 -6.13
N GLN A 22 13.93 -7.82 -5.36
CA GLN A 22 13.24 -9.05 -5.75
C GLN A 22 12.00 -9.25 -4.86
N VAL A 23 10.83 -9.38 -5.48
CA VAL A 23 9.55 -9.63 -4.79
C VAL A 23 8.94 -10.93 -5.30
N SER A 24 8.52 -11.79 -4.38
CA SER A 24 7.69 -12.96 -4.67
C SER A 24 6.23 -12.64 -4.40
N LEU A 25 5.39 -12.75 -5.42
CA LEU A 25 3.96 -12.44 -5.36
C LEU A 25 3.16 -13.71 -5.53
N ARG A 26 2.39 -14.10 -4.51
CA ARG A 26 1.56 -15.31 -4.53
C ARG A 26 0.09 -14.95 -4.40
N ASN A 27 -0.74 -15.48 -5.31
CA ASN A 27 -2.18 -15.24 -5.29
C ASN A 27 -2.96 -16.51 -4.90
N PHE A 28 -3.72 -16.42 -3.81
CA PHE A 28 -4.56 -17.52 -3.32
C PHE A 28 -6.06 -17.25 -3.47
N VAL A 29 -6.46 -16.13 -4.07
CA VAL A 29 -7.87 -15.77 -4.17
C VAL A 29 -8.57 -16.62 -5.23
N PRO A 30 -9.63 -17.38 -4.88
CA PRO A 30 -10.32 -18.24 -5.83
C PRO A 30 -10.87 -17.46 -7.03
N GLU A 31 -10.66 -18.01 -8.23
CA GLU A 31 -11.22 -17.51 -9.50
C GLU A 31 -10.84 -16.07 -9.88
N LYS A 32 -9.82 -15.49 -9.23
CA LYS A 32 -9.36 -14.13 -9.49
C LYS A 32 -7.90 -14.10 -9.93
N THR A 33 -7.62 -13.30 -10.94
CA THR A 33 -6.26 -12.85 -11.25
C THR A 33 -5.97 -11.60 -10.45
N LEU A 34 -4.88 -11.62 -9.68
CA LEU A 34 -4.36 -10.45 -8.99
C LEU A 34 -3.55 -9.63 -9.97
N ARG A 35 -3.89 -8.35 -10.12
CA ARG A 35 -3.09 -7.36 -10.84
C ARG A 35 -2.43 -6.43 -9.85
N ILE A 36 -1.10 -6.29 -9.91
CA ILE A 36 -0.32 -5.41 -9.05
C ILE A 36 0.36 -4.34 -9.90
N TYR A 37 0.27 -3.10 -9.45
CA TYR A 37 0.85 -1.92 -10.08
C TYR A 37 1.90 -1.31 -9.16
N GLY A 38 2.84 -0.58 -9.77
CA GLY A 38 3.81 0.23 -9.04
C GLY A 38 5.08 -0.51 -8.58
N LEU A 39 5.20 -1.82 -8.78
CA LEU A 39 6.45 -2.57 -8.53
C LEU A 39 7.36 -2.56 -9.76
N HIS A 40 7.92 -1.38 -10.07
CA HIS A 40 8.80 -1.16 -11.22
C HIS A 40 9.77 0.00 -10.93
N GLN A 41 10.81 0.14 -11.76
CA GLN A 41 11.76 1.26 -11.68
C GLN A 41 11.07 2.62 -11.81
N ARG A 42 11.56 3.65 -11.09
CA ARG A 42 11.01 5.02 -11.11
C ARG A 42 12.00 6.04 -11.68
N PRO A 43 11.58 6.95 -12.59
CA PRO A 43 10.31 6.96 -13.31
C PRO A 43 10.17 5.72 -14.23
N GLY A 44 8.95 5.39 -14.61
CA GLY A 44 8.64 4.23 -15.45
C GLY A 44 7.16 4.13 -15.76
N ASN A 45 6.73 3.00 -16.33
CA ASN A 45 5.33 2.79 -16.71
C ASN A 45 4.44 2.50 -15.50
N ALA A 46 3.74 3.52 -14.98
CA ALA A 46 2.80 3.39 -13.87
C ALA A 46 1.57 2.50 -14.18
N GLU A 47 1.23 2.34 -15.46
CA GLU A 47 0.10 1.50 -15.91
C GLU A 47 0.51 0.02 -16.10
N GLY A 48 1.80 -0.29 -15.99
CA GLY A 48 2.31 -1.65 -16.12
C GLY A 48 1.85 -2.54 -14.97
N ALA A 49 0.85 -3.39 -15.24
CA ALA A 49 0.37 -4.38 -14.28
C ALA A 49 1.21 -5.66 -14.33
N ILE A 50 1.54 -6.21 -13.17
CA ILE A 50 1.98 -7.59 -13.01
C ILE A 50 0.75 -8.46 -12.76
N GLU A 51 0.50 -9.41 -13.65
CA GLU A 51 -0.60 -10.38 -13.49
C GLU A 51 -0.14 -11.65 -12.77
N VAL A 52 -0.83 -11.97 -11.69
CA VAL A 52 -0.61 -13.15 -10.85
C VAL A 52 -1.91 -13.97 -10.82
N PRO A 53 -2.06 -14.96 -11.73
CA PRO A 53 -3.23 -15.84 -11.73
C PRO A 53 -3.40 -16.59 -10.40
N MET A 54 -4.64 -17.05 -10.12
CA MET A 54 -4.94 -17.87 -8.95
C MET A 54 -3.98 -19.07 -8.85
N GLY A 55 -3.51 -19.33 -7.63
CA GLY A 55 -2.66 -20.49 -7.31
C GLY A 55 -1.21 -20.35 -7.78
N THR A 56 -0.86 -19.22 -8.41
CA THR A 56 0.50 -19.01 -8.94
C THR A 56 1.33 -18.11 -8.03
N THR A 57 2.65 -18.26 -8.18
CA THR A 57 3.65 -17.32 -7.67
C THR A 57 4.37 -16.67 -8.85
N ARG A 58 4.56 -15.36 -8.80
CA ARG A 58 5.35 -14.58 -9.75
C ARG A 58 6.52 -13.93 -9.03
N GLU A 59 7.72 -14.16 -9.53
CA GLU A 59 8.91 -13.41 -9.12
C GLU A 59 9.01 -12.14 -9.98
N VAL A 60 9.20 -11.01 -9.32
CA VAL A 60 9.40 -9.70 -9.96
C VAL A 60 10.74 -9.16 -9.52
N ARG A 61 11.54 -8.71 -10.49
CA ARG A 61 12.83 -8.07 -10.25
C ARG A 61 12.87 -6.73 -10.95
N PHE A 62 13.29 -5.70 -10.23
CA PHE A 62 13.52 -4.39 -10.79
C PHE A 62 14.54 -3.63 -9.95
N THR A 63 15.32 -2.76 -10.59
CA THR A 63 16.17 -1.80 -9.90
C THR A 63 15.32 -0.59 -9.50
N THR A 64 15.49 -0.08 -8.29
CA THR A 64 14.93 1.23 -7.93
C THR A 64 15.56 2.30 -8.80
N GLY A 65 14.80 3.34 -9.12
CA GLY A 65 15.36 4.52 -9.76
C GLY A 65 15.33 5.68 -8.79
N VAL A 66 14.85 6.84 -9.24
CA VAL A 66 14.94 8.12 -8.53
C VAL A 66 14.34 8.04 -7.12
N ALA A 67 15.09 8.56 -6.15
CA ALA A 67 14.65 8.76 -4.77
C ALA A 67 13.27 9.44 -4.68
N GLY A 68 12.44 8.97 -3.76
CA GLY A 68 11.08 9.46 -3.61
C GLY A 68 10.20 8.56 -2.76
N THR A 69 8.97 9.01 -2.59
CA THR A 69 7.92 8.28 -1.87
C THR A 69 6.89 7.81 -2.87
N TYR A 70 6.78 6.50 -3.02
CA TYR A 70 5.88 5.84 -3.96
C TYR A 70 4.99 4.82 -3.24
N PHE A 71 4.03 4.28 -3.98
CA PHE A 71 3.20 3.18 -3.50
C PHE A 71 3.08 2.09 -4.57
N TYR A 72 2.71 0.91 -4.11
CA TYR A 72 2.20 -0.16 -4.95
C TYR A 72 0.78 -0.49 -4.49
N TRP A 73 -0.01 -0.99 -5.42
CA TRP A 73 -1.39 -1.36 -5.15
C TRP A 73 -1.81 -2.51 -6.06
N GLY A 74 -2.92 -3.15 -5.73
CA GLY A 74 -3.48 -4.19 -6.58
C GLY A 74 -4.99 -4.25 -6.60
N THR A 75 -5.48 -5.04 -7.54
CA THR A 75 -6.89 -5.26 -7.79
C THR A 75 -7.14 -6.71 -8.22
N LEU A 76 -8.28 -7.23 -7.81
CA LEU A 76 -8.79 -8.55 -8.20
C LEU A 76 -9.91 -8.44 -9.24
N THR A 77 -10.34 -7.22 -9.58
CA THR A 77 -11.45 -6.95 -10.50
C THR A 77 -10.99 -6.32 -11.81
N GLY A 78 -9.72 -5.91 -11.89
CA GLY A 78 -9.18 -5.16 -13.02
C GLY A 78 -9.64 -3.70 -13.09
N LYS A 79 -10.46 -3.24 -12.14
CA LYS A 79 -10.83 -1.83 -12.05
C LYS A 79 -9.64 -0.96 -11.60
N GLY A 80 -9.65 0.28 -12.05
CA GLY A 80 -8.67 1.31 -11.70
C GLY A 80 -8.67 1.67 -10.22
N LEU A 81 -7.71 2.52 -9.85
CA LEU A 81 -7.47 2.99 -8.49
C LEU A 81 -8.71 3.68 -7.89
N ASP A 82 -9.35 4.54 -8.69
CA ASP A 82 -10.55 5.34 -8.40
C ASP A 82 -11.82 4.52 -8.05
N ALA A 83 -11.88 3.26 -8.46
CA ALA A 83 -13.05 2.41 -8.28
C ALA A 83 -12.89 1.38 -7.14
N ARG A 84 -11.92 1.59 -6.25
CA ARG A 84 -11.61 0.68 -5.14
C ARG A 84 -12.35 1.12 -3.88
N THR A 85 -13.30 0.31 -3.45
CA THR A 85 -14.04 0.49 -2.20
C THR A 85 -14.01 -0.78 -1.36
N ALA A 86 -14.41 -0.65 -0.09
CA ALA A 86 -14.46 -1.71 0.90
C ALA A 86 -13.14 -2.52 0.94
N ILE A 87 -13.24 -3.85 0.92
CA ILE A 87 -12.06 -4.73 0.99
C ILE A 87 -11.06 -4.53 -0.17
N LYS A 88 -11.50 -3.98 -1.31
CA LYS A 88 -10.66 -3.81 -2.51
C LYS A 88 -9.68 -2.64 -2.38
N SER A 89 -10.02 -1.62 -1.58
CA SER A 89 -9.10 -0.50 -1.31
C SER A 89 -7.95 -0.92 -0.40
N GLN A 90 -8.03 -2.06 0.28
CA GLN A 90 -7.03 -2.49 1.27
C GLN A 90 -5.78 -3.14 0.65
N LEU A 91 -5.76 -3.40 -0.66
CA LEU A 91 -4.62 -4.02 -1.34
C LEU A 91 -3.59 -2.97 -1.80
N HIS A 92 -2.87 -2.37 -0.87
CA HIS A 92 -1.86 -1.33 -1.15
C HIS A 92 -0.72 -1.36 -0.14
N GLY A 93 0.41 -0.75 -0.47
CA GLY A 93 1.54 -0.54 0.44
C GLY A 93 2.52 0.49 -0.11
N ALA A 94 3.61 0.73 0.61
CA ALA A 94 4.56 1.79 0.31
C ALA A 94 5.87 1.28 -0.30
N LEU A 95 6.43 2.07 -1.22
CA LEU A 95 7.80 1.95 -1.70
C LEU A 95 8.52 3.28 -1.48
N VAL A 96 9.45 3.32 -0.53
CA VAL A 96 10.28 4.48 -0.24
C VAL A 96 11.68 4.25 -0.79
N VAL A 97 12.12 5.14 -1.66
CA VAL A 97 13.47 5.15 -2.22
C VAL A 97 14.22 6.31 -1.61
N ASP A 98 15.26 6.01 -0.82
CA ASP A 98 16.08 7.03 -0.17
C ASP A 98 17.13 7.57 -1.13
N ALA A 99 17.33 8.89 -1.10
CA ALA A 99 18.44 9.53 -1.81
C ALA A 99 19.78 9.08 -1.20
N PRO A 100 20.87 9.08 -1.98
CA PRO A 100 22.21 8.86 -1.44
C PRO A 100 22.51 9.82 -0.28
N GLY A 101 22.85 9.29 0.90
CA GLY A 101 23.07 10.10 2.11
C GLY A 101 21.80 10.66 2.75
N GLY A 102 20.62 10.26 2.29
CA GLY A 102 19.32 10.62 2.87
C GLY A 102 19.19 10.14 4.30
N LYS A 103 18.56 10.96 5.15
CA LYS A 103 18.31 10.65 6.55
C LYS A 103 17.18 9.63 6.66
N ALA A 104 17.41 8.58 7.46
CA ALA A 104 16.46 7.48 7.62
C ALA A 104 15.56 7.60 8.87
N ASP A 105 15.58 8.74 9.55
CA ASP A 105 14.84 9.00 10.80
C ASP A 105 13.43 9.59 10.58
N ASP A 106 12.95 9.60 9.34
CA ASP A 106 11.59 9.98 8.98
C ASP A 106 10.55 8.89 9.29
N ARG A 107 9.33 9.34 9.58
CA ARG A 107 8.17 8.46 9.79
C ARG A 107 7.37 8.31 8.50
N ILE A 108 6.95 7.09 8.22
CA ILE A 108 6.15 6.74 7.04
C ILE A 108 4.73 6.45 7.49
N PHE A 109 3.79 7.26 6.99
CA PHE A 109 2.37 7.09 7.20
C PHE A 109 1.68 6.67 5.90
N VAL A 110 1.17 5.45 5.89
CA VAL A 110 0.31 4.95 4.82
C VAL A 110 -1.14 5.23 5.21
N LEU A 111 -1.78 6.11 4.44
CA LEU A 111 -3.18 6.45 4.61
C LEU A 111 -4.05 5.49 3.82
N GLY A 112 -5.02 4.89 4.50
CA GLY A 112 -6.01 4.02 3.90
C GLY A 112 -7.42 4.55 4.16
N HIS A 113 -8.30 4.27 3.21
CA HIS A 113 -9.72 4.58 3.29
C HIS A 113 -10.55 3.32 3.03
N TYR A 114 -11.39 2.97 4.00
CA TYR A 114 -12.39 1.92 3.86
C TYR A 114 -13.77 2.55 3.77
N LEU A 115 -14.41 2.43 2.61
CA LEU A 115 -15.80 2.82 2.40
C LEU A 115 -16.59 1.61 1.93
N ALA A 116 -17.54 1.15 2.73
CA ALA A 116 -18.56 0.21 2.30
C ALA A 116 -19.90 0.95 2.25
N GLU A 117 -20.44 1.11 1.05
CA GLU A 117 -21.79 1.65 0.84
C GLU A 117 -22.81 0.72 1.50
N GLY A 118 -23.69 1.29 2.32
CA GLY A 118 -24.77 0.60 2.98
C GLY A 118 -25.87 0.18 1.99
N ASP A 119 -26.79 -0.65 2.47
CA ASP A 119 -27.96 -1.04 1.71
C ASP A 119 -29.24 -0.72 2.50
N PRO A 120 -29.93 0.40 2.18
CA PRO A 120 -31.17 0.77 2.84
C PRO A 120 -32.34 -0.17 2.48
N LYS A 121 -32.18 -1.04 1.47
CA LYS A 121 -33.17 -2.04 1.05
C LYS A 121 -32.86 -3.44 1.60
N ALA A 122 -31.71 -3.65 2.23
CA ALA A 122 -31.37 -4.92 2.88
C ALA A 122 -32.28 -5.19 4.10
N ASN A 123 -32.28 -6.44 4.56
CA ASN A 123 -32.99 -6.85 5.77
C ASN A 123 -32.04 -7.60 6.73
N PRO A 124 -31.55 -6.95 7.81
CA PRO A 124 -31.83 -5.56 8.21
C PRO A 124 -31.12 -4.53 7.31
N PRO A 125 -31.67 -3.31 7.18
CA PRO A 125 -30.99 -2.23 6.49
C PRO A 125 -29.77 -1.80 7.30
N TRP A 126 -28.72 -1.37 6.61
CA TRP A 126 -27.48 -0.91 7.22
C TRP A 126 -26.94 0.31 6.48
N ALA A 127 -26.33 1.22 7.25
CA ALA A 127 -25.79 2.48 6.75
C ALA A 127 -24.37 2.29 6.19
N ASP A 128 -23.87 3.32 5.50
CA ASP A 128 -22.48 3.38 5.04
C ASP A 128 -21.52 3.16 6.22
N LEU A 129 -20.49 2.36 5.97
CA LEU A 129 -19.36 2.20 6.89
C LEU A 129 -18.14 2.86 6.27
N GLU A 130 -17.75 4.00 6.84
CA GLU A 130 -16.56 4.74 6.45
C GLU A 130 -15.51 4.70 7.57
N THR A 131 -14.26 4.41 7.23
CA THR A 131 -13.15 4.41 8.19
C THR A 131 -11.87 4.86 7.52
N TRP A 132 -11.22 5.83 8.15
CA TRP A 132 -9.87 6.28 7.81
C TRP A 132 -8.85 5.62 8.71
N VAL A 133 -7.75 5.17 8.12
CA VAL A 133 -6.69 4.46 8.85
C VAL A 133 -5.31 5.05 8.54
N ILE A 134 -4.44 5.01 9.54
CA ILE A 134 -3.00 5.28 9.42
C ILE A 134 -2.28 3.97 9.73
N ASN A 135 -1.47 3.49 8.78
CA ASN A 135 -0.76 2.21 8.89
C ASN A 135 -1.75 1.07 9.26
N GLY A 136 -2.94 1.11 8.65
CA GLY A 136 -4.04 0.14 8.83
C GLY A 136 -4.78 0.17 10.15
N ARG A 137 -4.56 1.18 11.00
CA ARG A 137 -5.28 1.33 12.27
C ARG A 137 -6.13 2.59 12.27
N SER A 138 -7.36 2.49 12.78
CA SER A 138 -8.21 3.64 13.07
C SER A 138 -7.96 4.12 14.51
N SER A 139 -8.33 5.37 14.80
CA SER A 139 -8.32 5.88 16.17
C SER A 139 -9.16 4.99 17.10
N PRO A 140 -8.73 4.73 18.36
CA PRO A 140 -7.54 5.25 19.04
C PRO A 140 -6.28 4.39 18.88
N LEU A 141 -6.28 3.44 17.96
CA LEU A 141 -5.23 2.42 17.81
C LEU A 141 -4.10 2.86 16.85
N THR A 142 -4.20 4.04 16.25
CA THR A 142 -3.14 4.65 15.45
C THR A 142 -1.87 4.86 16.28
N GLU A 143 -0.74 5.00 15.60
CA GLU A 143 0.52 5.37 16.23
C GLU A 143 0.37 6.66 17.04
N GLN A 144 0.76 6.60 18.32
CA GLN A 144 0.75 7.77 19.18
C GLN A 144 2.04 8.55 19.02
N LEU A 145 1.89 9.84 18.78
CA LEU A 145 3.00 10.75 18.55
C LEU A 145 3.23 11.60 19.80
N THR A 146 4.42 11.45 20.39
CA THR A 146 4.85 12.27 21.54
C THR A 146 6.05 13.10 21.12
N TYR A 147 5.93 14.42 21.27
CA TYR A 147 6.97 15.38 20.92
C TYR A 147 7.24 16.36 22.06
N ARG A 148 8.41 16.99 22.04
CA ARG A 148 8.72 18.08 22.96
C ARG A 148 8.34 19.41 22.31
N THR A 149 7.86 20.33 23.14
CA THR A 149 7.61 21.71 22.72
C THR A 149 8.92 22.31 22.17
N GLY A 150 8.91 22.74 20.91
CA GLY A 150 10.07 23.30 20.21
C GLY A 150 10.70 22.39 19.16
N ASP A 151 10.26 21.13 19.03
CA ASP A 151 10.70 20.24 17.94
C ASP A 151 10.19 20.78 16.58
N LEU A 152 11.06 20.75 15.57
CA LEU A 152 10.73 21.17 14.19
C LEU A 152 10.53 19.93 13.32
N PHE A 153 9.40 19.87 12.61
CA PHE A 153 9.02 18.70 11.79
C PHE A 153 9.45 18.92 10.34
N GLN A 154 10.38 18.12 9.84
CA GLN A 154 10.76 18.13 8.41
C GLN A 154 10.70 16.75 7.75
N ASP A 155 10.48 15.69 8.54
CA ASP A 155 10.75 14.30 8.15
C ASP A 155 9.49 13.43 8.25
N LEU A 156 8.41 13.88 7.58
CA LEU A 156 7.14 13.15 7.47
C LEU A 156 6.86 12.77 6.02
N ARG A 157 6.63 11.48 5.78
CA ARG A 157 6.18 10.96 4.49
C ARG A 157 4.77 10.43 4.60
N THR A 158 3.85 11.09 3.91
CA THR A 158 2.46 10.66 3.77
C THR A 158 2.26 10.01 2.42
N ILE A 159 1.59 8.86 2.40
CA ILE A 159 1.26 8.12 1.19
C ILE A 159 -0.24 7.90 1.17
N GLU A 160 -0.90 8.44 0.15
CA GLU A 160 -2.31 8.22 -0.10
C GLU A 160 -2.49 7.17 -1.18
N ALA A 161 -3.04 6.02 -0.80
CA ALA A 161 -3.39 4.94 -1.71
C ALA A 161 -4.92 4.75 -1.70
N LEU A 162 -5.63 5.80 -2.13
CA LEU A 162 -7.09 5.84 -2.25
C LEU A 162 -7.57 4.92 -3.37
#